data_AF-E5RFS3-F1
#
_entry.id   AF-E5RFS3-F1
#
_cell.length_a   1.000
_cell.length_b   1.000
_cell.length_c   1.000
_cell.angle_alpha   90.00
_cell.angle_beta   90.00
_cell.angle_gamma   90.00
#
_symmetry.space_group_name_H-M   'P 1'
#
loop_
_entity.id
_entity.type
_entity.pdbx_description
1 polymer ?
#
loop_
_entity_poly.entity_id
_entity_poly.type
_entity_poly.pdbx_seq_one_letter_code
_entity_poly.pdbx_strand_id
1 'polypeptide(L)'
;MGIPSVRREVHSYLTDTLHSLISELSPQEKEDSVIVVLIAETDSQYTSAVTENIKALFPTEIHSGLLEVISPSPHFYPDFSRLRESFGDPKERVRWRTKQNLDYCFLMMYAQSKGIYYVQLEDDIVAKPNYLSTMKNFALQQPSEDWMILEFSQLGFIGKMFKSLDLSLIVEFILMFYRDKPIDWLLDHILWVKVCNPEK
;
A
#
# COMPACT_ATOMS: atom_id res chain seq x y z
N MET A 1 5.13 -5.91 2.90
CA MET A 1 4.22 -4.85 3.41
C MET A 1 4.47 -3.59 2.62
N GLY A 2 3.44 -2.94 2.08
CA GLY A 2 3.56 -1.70 1.32
C GLY A 2 3.04 -0.51 2.12
N ILE A 3 3.84 0.57 2.20
CA ILE A 3 3.49 1.82 2.89
C ILE A 3 3.68 3.00 1.91
N PRO A 4 2.61 3.59 1.39
CA PRO A 4 2.67 4.83 0.63
C PRO A 4 2.69 6.02 1.59
N SER A 5 3.56 6.98 1.32
CA SER A 5 3.68 8.23 2.08
C SER A 5 3.64 9.42 1.13
N VAL A 6 2.84 10.41 1.51
CA VAL A 6 2.58 11.64 0.76
C VAL A 6 3.12 12.83 1.55
N ARG A 7 3.49 13.90 0.87
CA ARG A 7 4.00 15.09 1.56
C ARG A 7 2.92 15.71 2.43
N ARG A 8 3.20 15.84 3.73
CA ARG A 8 2.37 16.57 4.70
C ARG A 8 3.07 17.90 5.08
N GLU A 9 2.28 18.96 5.27
CA GLU A 9 2.82 20.30 5.58
C GLU A 9 3.33 20.45 7.01
N VAL A 10 2.76 19.70 7.96
CA VAL A 10 2.95 19.93 9.41
C VAL A 10 3.82 18.87 10.07
N HIS A 11 3.49 17.58 9.89
CA HIS A 11 4.18 16.47 10.52
C HIS A 11 4.19 15.24 9.61
N SER A 12 5.34 14.58 9.49
CA SER A 12 5.47 13.29 8.81
C SER A 12 5.36 12.17 9.85
N TYR A 13 4.37 11.29 9.71
CA TYR A 13 4.16 10.15 10.61
C TYR A 13 4.96 8.91 10.19
N LEU A 14 5.55 8.93 8.99
CA LEU A 14 6.21 7.79 8.39
C LEU A 14 7.30 7.20 9.29
N THR A 15 8.13 8.05 9.89
CA THR A 15 9.23 7.62 10.76
C THR A 15 8.71 6.91 12.01
N ASP A 16 7.65 7.43 12.64
CA ASP A 16 7.03 6.83 13.82
C ASP A 16 6.39 5.48 13.47
N THR A 17 5.70 5.41 12.33
CA THR A 17 5.12 4.18 11.78
C THR A 17 6.20 3.13 11.53
N LEU A 18 7.31 3.50 10.89
CA LEU A 18 8.43 2.59 10.62
C LEU A 18 9.06 2.07 11.92
N HIS A 19 9.32 2.95 12.89
CA HIS A 19 9.82 2.54 14.19
C HIS A 19 8.86 1.54 14.86
N SER A 20 7.57 1.84 14.89
CA SER A 20 6.56 0.97 15.50
C SER A 20 6.46 -0.39 14.79
N LEU A 21 6.50 -0.43 13.46
CA LEU A 21 6.44 -1.68 12.71
C LEU A 21 7.69 -2.53 12.93
N ILE A 22 8.88 -1.93 12.87
CA ILE A 22 10.17 -2.65 12.95
C ILE A 22 10.48 -3.11 14.37
N SER A 23 10.09 -2.34 15.40
CA SER A 23 10.33 -2.70 16.81
C SER A 23 9.55 -3.94 17.23
N GLU A 24 8.38 -4.18 16.63
CA GLU A 24 7.52 -5.32 16.93
C GLU A 24 7.86 -6.59 16.11
N LEU A 25 8.90 -6.55 15.26
CA LEU A 25 9.38 -7.73 14.53
C LEU A 25 10.46 -8.47 15.30
N SER A 26 10.28 -9.77 15.48
CA SER A 26 11.35 -10.67 15.92
C SER A 26 12.45 -10.81 14.86
N PRO A 27 13.67 -11.27 15.22
CA PRO A 27 14.75 -11.47 14.24
C PRO A 27 14.35 -12.36 13.06
N GLN A 28 13.61 -13.44 13.30
CA GLN A 28 13.14 -14.34 12.25
C GLN A 28 12.11 -13.65 11.33
N GLU A 29 11.22 -12.84 11.90
CA GLU A 29 10.24 -12.08 11.13
C GLU A 29 10.89 -10.98 10.27
N LYS A 30 12.01 -10.40 10.73
CA LYS A 30 12.80 -9.45 9.93
C LYS A 30 13.44 -10.11 8.70
N GLU A 31 13.80 -11.39 8.79
CA GLU A 31 14.34 -12.16 7.65
C GLU A 31 13.25 -12.64 6.69
N ASP A 32 12.03 -12.83 7.18
CA ASP A 32 10.89 -13.37 6.43
C ASP A 32 9.94 -12.27 5.89
N SER A 33 10.31 -10.99 6.01
CA SER A 33 9.48 -9.89 5.56
C SER A 33 10.27 -8.75 4.93
N VAL A 34 9.56 -7.97 4.12
CA VAL A 34 10.05 -6.74 3.50
C VAL A 34 9.01 -5.65 3.65
N ILE A 35 9.46 -4.47 4.06
CA ILE A 35 8.70 -3.23 4.14
C ILE A 35 9.13 -2.38 2.95
N VAL A 36 8.19 -2.09 2.06
CA VAL A 36 8.41 -1.22 0.90
C VAL A 36 7.71 0.10 1.16
N VAL A 37 8.50 1.17 1.27
CA VAL A 37 8.00 2.54 1.41
C VAL A 37 7.97 3.19 0.03
N LEU A 38 6.78 3.58 -0.42
CA LEU A 38 6.61 4.43 -1.59
C LEU A 38 6.55 5.89 -1.12
N ILE A 39 7.56 6.68 -1.46
CA ILE A 39 7.46 8.14 -1.39
C ILE A 39 6.64 8.57 -2.61
N ALA A 40 5.34 8.79 -2.41
CA ALA A 40 4.35 9.05 -3.45
C ALA A 40 4.40 10.51 -3.93
N GLU A 41 5.61 11.00 -4.22
CA GLU A 41 5.90 12.36 -4.66
C GLU A 41 6.81 12.32 -5.90
N THR A 42 6.71 13.36 -6.73
CA THR A 42 7.51 13.48 -7.96
C THR A 42 8.61 14.53 -7.87
N ASP A 43 8.61 15.36 -6.84
CA ASP A 43 9.63 16.38 -6.60
C ASP A 43 10.93 15.72 -6.14
N SER A 44 11.96 15.79 -6.97
CA SER A 44 13.21 15.06 -6.74
C SER A 44 13.97 15.53 -5.50
N GLN A 45 13.84 16.80 -5.11
CA GLN A 45 14.49 17.34 -3.91
C GLN A 45 13.81 16.78 -2.66
N TYR A 46 12.49 16.80 -2.63
CA TYR A 46 11.69 16.24 -1.55
C TYR A 46 11.91 14.72 -1.42
N THR A 47 11.82 13.97 -2.52
CA THR A 47 12.03 12.51 -2.47
C THR A 47 13.43 12.19 -1.97
N SER A 48 14.46 12.90 -2.44
CA SER A 48 15.84 12.69 -1.99
C SER A 48 15.99 13.00 -0.51
N ALA A 49 15.42 14.11 -0.03
CA ALA A 49 15.48 14.48 1.39
C ALA A 49 14.83 13.42 2.30
N VAL A 50 13.65 12.92 1.91
CA VAL A 50 12.97 11.86 2.67
C VAL A 50 13.76 10.55 2.61
N THR A 51 14.26 10.15 1.44
CA THR A 51 15.10 8.95 1.29
C THR A 51 16.35 9.02 2.17
N GLU A 52 17.08 10.13 2.17
CA GLU A 52 18.29 10.28 2.98
C GLU A 52 17.97 10.32 4.48
N ASN A 53 16.83 10.90 4.88
CA ASN A 53 16.37 10.83 6.27
C ASN A 53 16.08 9.39 6.71
N ILE A 54 15.36 8.60 5.90
CA ILE A 54 15.08 7.19 6.19
C ILE A 54 16.39 6.39 6.25
N LYS A 55 17.33 6.61 5.33
CA LYS A 55 18.64 5.96 5.36
C LYS A 55 19.46 6.27 6.60
N ALA A 56 19.40 7.50 7.08
CA ALA A 56 20.10 7.91 8.29
C ALA A 56 19.52 7.25 9.55
N LEU A 57 18.20 7.03 9.59
CA LEU A 57 17.49 6.47 10.75
C LEU A 57 17.44 4.93 10.76
N PHE A 58 17.39 4.29 9.60
CA PHE A 58 17.25 2.84 9.43
C PHE A 58 18.36 2.22 8.58
N PRO A 59 19.65 2.52 8.82
CA PRO A 59 20.74 2.04 7.97
C PRO A 59 20.86 0.51 7.97
N THR A 60 20.60 -0.13 9.11
CA THR A 60 20.68 -1.58 9.26
C THR A 60 19.58 -2.28 8.46
N GLU A 61 18.34 -1.80 8.57
CA GLU A 61 17.19 -2.39 7.90
C GLU A 61 17.23 -2.20 6.39
N ILE A 62 17.79 -1.09 5.90
CA ILE A 62 18.06 -0.91 4.46
C ILE A 62 19.16 -1.87 4.01
N HIS A 63 20.25 -1.97 4.77
CA HIS A 63 21.37 -2.84 4.41
C HIS A 63 20.98 -4.32 4.38
N SER A 64 20.10 -4.75 5.30
CA SER A 64 19.61 -6.14 5.33
C SER A 64 18.55 -6.45 4.26
N GLY A 65 18.02 -5.43 3.59
CA GLY A 65 16.90 -5.58 2.64
C GLY A 65 15.53 -5.68 3.30
N LEU A 66 15.42 -5.48 4.63
CA LEU A 66 14.13 -5.42 5.33
C LEU A 66 13.34 -4.17 4.90
N LEU A 67 14.01 -3.04 4.68
CA LEU A 67 13.39 -1.78 4.31
C LEU A 67 13.86 -1.34 2.92
N GLU A 68 12.91 -1.21 1.99
CA GLU A 68 13.15 -0.67 0.65
C GLU A 68 12.39 0.65 0.49
N VAL A 69 13.03 1.64 -0.13
CA VAL A 69 12.43 2.96 -0.40
C VAL A 69 12.39 3.19 -1.89
N ILE A 70 11.21 3.45 -2.43
CA ILE A 70 10.97 3.70 -3.85
C ILE A 70 10.22 5.00 -4.07
N SER A 71 10.38 5.59 -5.24
CA SER A 71 9.58 6.73 -5.69
C SER A 71 9.20 6.56 -7.16
N PRO A 72 8.03 7.07 -7.58
CA PRO A 72 7.58 6.96 -8.95
C PRO A 72 8.22 8.04 -9.82
N SER A 73 8.50 7.71 -11.09
CA SER A 73 8.83 8.74 -12.08
C SER A 73 7.65 9.69 -12.28
N PRO A 74 7.87 10.99 -12.55
CA PRO A 74 6.79 11.89 -12.94
C PRO A 74 5.97 11.39 -14.14
N HIS A 75 6.59 10.61 -15.04
CA HIS A 75 5.95 10.02 -16.22
C HIS A 75 5.01 8.86 -15.92
N PHE A 76 5.03 8.33 -14.69
CA PHE A 76 4.10 7.30 -14.27
C PHE A 76 2.67 7.86 -14.16
N TYR A 77 2.54 9.12 -13.76
CA TYR A 77 1.23 9.75 -13.59
C TYR A 77 0.73 10.37 -14.89
N PRO A 78 -0.58 10.23 -15.19
CA PRO A 78 -1.19 10.92 -16.32
C PRO A 78 -1.41 12.41 -16.01
N ASP A 79 -1.76 13.18 -17.04
CA ASP A 79 -2.22 14.56 -16.86
C ASP A 79 -3.58 14.58 -16.12
N PHE A 80 -3.56 15.06 -14.88
CA PHE A 80 -4.74 15.19 -14.03
C PHE A 80 -5.59 16.43 -14.32
N SER A 81 -5.14 17.36 -15.17
CA SER A 81 -5.88 18.61 -15.45
C SER A 81 -7.25 18.39 -16.09
N ARG A 82 -7.44 17.23 -16.73
CA ARG A 82 -8.66 16.83 -17.45
C ARG A 82 -9.62 15.97 -16.63
N LEU A 83 -9.34 15.76 -15.34
CA LEU A 83 -10.25 15.01 -14.48
C LEU A 83 -11.57 15.76 -14.32
N ARG A 84 -12.67 15.01 -14.44
CA ARG A 84 -14.03 15.52 -14.24
C ARG A 84 -14.38 15.45 -12.77
N GLU A 85 -15.08 16.46 -12.27
CA GLU A 85 -15.69 16.39 -10.94
C GLU A 85 -16.69 15.23 -10.89
N SER A 86 -16.76 14.57 -9.74
CA SER A 86 -17.66 13.44 -9.52
C SER A 86 -17.99 13.35 -8.03
N PHE A 87 -19.11 12.70 -7.69
CA PHE A 87 -19.54 12.50 -6.29
C PHE A 87 -19.71 13.80 -5.47
N GLY A 88 -19.83 14.95 -6.13
CA GLY A 88 -19.86 16.26 -5.47
C GLY A 88 -18.50 16.72 -4.92
N ASP A 89 -17.42 16.00 -5.22
CA ASP A 89 -16.08 16.35 -4.76
C ASP A 89 -15.46 17.48 -5.60
N PRO A 90 -14.73 18.41 -4.97
CA PRO A 90 -13.94 19.40 -5.70
C PRO A 90 -12.82 18.72 -6.50
N LYS A 91 -12.33 19.39 -7.56
CA LYS A 91 -11.26 18.85 -8.42
C LYS A 91 -10.03 18.37 -7.66
N GLU A 92 -9.60 19.07 -6.61
CA GLU A 92 -8.44 18.65 -5.82
C GLU A 92 -8.67 17.31 -5.11
N ARG A 93 -9.88 17.08 -4.59
CA ARG A 93 -10.23 15.79 -3.98
C ARG A 93 -10.34 14.68 -5.02
N VAL A 94 -10.88 14.98 -6.21
CA VAL A 94 -10.89 14.04 -7.34
C VAL A 94 -9.47 13.68 -7.78
N ARG A 95 -8.59 14.67 -7.90
CA ARG A 95 -7.17 14.47 -8.21
C ARG A 95 -6.50 13.61 -7.14
N TRP A 96 -6.75 13.91 -5.87
CA TRP A 96 -6.21 13.16 -4.73
C TRP A 96 -6.55 11.68 -4.79
N ARG A 97 -7.84 11.33 -4.85
CA ARG A 97 -8.27 9.92 -4.91
C ARG A 97 -7.82 9.21 -6.19
N THR A 98 -7.74 9.94 -7.31
CA THR A 98 -7.24 9.39 -8.59
C THR A 98 -5.76 9.06 -8.50
N LYS A 99 -4.96 9.95 -7.89
CA LYS A 99 -3.53 9.74 -7.66
C LYS A 99 -3.30 8.59 -6.68
N GLN A 100 -4.05 8.53 -5.58
CA GLN A 100 -3.96 7.45 -4.59
C GLN A 100 -4.16 6.06 -5.21
N ASN A 101 -5.14 5.91 -6.11
CA ASN A 101 -5.31 4.67 -6.87
C ASN A 101 -4.04 4.26 -7.62
N LEU A 102 -3.37 5.21 -8.27
CA LEU A 102 -2.13 4.97 -9.01
C LEU A 102 -0.95 4.70 -8.07
N ASP A 103 -0.86 5.40 -6.94
CA ASP A 103 0.17 5.18 -5.92
C ASP A 103 0.13 3.72 -5.43
N TYR A 104 -1.08 3.21 -5.12
CA TYR A 104 -1.25 1.83 -4.66
C TYR A 104 -0.93 0.83 -5.78
N CYS A 105 -1.32 1.12 -7.02
CA CYS A 105 -0.94 0.29 -8.17
C CYS A 105 0.59 0.21 -8.31
N PHE A 106 1.29 1.35 -8.24
CA PHE A 106 2.75 1.39 -8.34
C PHE A 106 3.40 0.50 -7.29
N LEU A 107 2.95 0.64 -6.05
CA LEU A 107 3.47 -0.11 -4.91
C LEU A 107 3.19 -1.61 -5.03
N MET A 108 1.96 -2.00 -5.40
CA MET A 108 1.59 -3.40 -5.63
C MET A 108 2.39 -4.03 -6.78
N MET A 109 2.58 -3.31 -7.90
CA MET A 109 3.39 -3.79 -9.03
C MET A 109 4.84 -4.04 -8.60
N TYR A 110 5.43 -3.13 -7.82
CA TYR A 110 6.78 -3.31 -7.31
C TYR A 110 6.87 -4.48 -6.32
N ALA A 111 5.88 -4.64 -5.45
CA ALA A 111 5.88 -5.64 -4.39
C ALA A 111 5.51 -7.06 -4.86
N GLN A 112 5.00 -7.23 -6.08
CA GLN A 112 4.46 -8.50 -6.57
C GLN A 112 5.45 -9.67 -6.45
N SER A 113 6.74 -9.45 -6.73
CA SER A 113 7.75 -10.51 -6.69
C SER A 113 8.48 -10.61 -5.35
N LYS A 114 8.04 -9.87 -4.32
CA LYS A 114 8.79 -9.69 -3.07
C LYS A 114 8.42 -10.68 -1.96
N GLY A 115 7.30 -11.37 -2.08
CA GLY A 115 6.86 -12.34 -1.07
C GLY A 115 5.60 -13.08 -1.47
N ILE A 116 5.13 -13.99 -0.61
CA ILE A 116 3.91 -14.78 -0.84
C ILE A 116 2.65 -13.94 -0.62
N TYR A 117 2.70 -13.05 0.37
CA TYR A 117 1.59 -12.16 0.73
C TYR A 117 2.00 -10.70 0.63
N TYR A 118 1.08 -9.87 0.16
CA TYR A 118 1.18 -8.42 0.20
C TYR A 118 0.18 -7.87 1.20
N VAL A 119 0.58 -6.87 1.98
CA VAL A 119 -0.31 -6.16 2.91
C VAL A 119 -0.19 -4.68 2.61
N GLN A 120 -1.31 -4.03 2.31
CA GLN A 120 -1.40 -2.59 2.14
C GLN A 120 -1.55 -1.92 3.52
N LEU A 121 -0.63 -1.03 3.84
CA LEU A 121 -0.63 -0.22 5.06
C LEU A 121 -0.65 1.28 4.71
N GLU A 122 -0.74 2.12 5.72
CA GLU A 122 -0.61 3.59 5.64
C GLU A 122 0.57 4.08 6.49
N ASP A 123 0.98 5.34 6.28
CA ASP A 123 2.15 5.93 6.91
C ASP A 123 1.88 6.55 8.29
N ASP A 124 0.67 6.44 8.82
CA ASP A 124 0.23 6.96 10.12
C ASP A 124 -0.46 5.90 11.01
N ILE A 125 0.16 4.72 11.10
CA ILE A 125 -0.32 3.61 11.93
C ILE A 125 0.65 3.24 13.04
N VAL A 126 0.13 2.57 14.07
CA VAL A 126 0.91 1.99 15.17
C VAL A 126 0.69 0.49 15.19
N ALA A 127 1.78 -0.26 15.12
CA ALA A 127 1.74 -1.72 15.14
C ALA A 127 1.27 -2.25 16.49
N LYS A 128 0.48 -3.32 16.47
CA LYS A 128 0.19 -4.10 17.67
C LYS A 128 1.30 -5.14 17.88
N PRO A 129 1.57 -5.55 19.13
CA PRO A 129 2.50 -6.63 19.39
C PRO A 129 2.15 -7.90 18.61
N ASN A 130 3.15 -8.56 18.04
CA ASN A 130 3.02 -9.78 17.24
C ASN A 130 2.11 -9.64 16.00
N TYR A 131 1.94 -8.44 15.45
CA TYR A 131 1.04 -8.22 14.31
C TYR A 131 1.39 -9.12 13.12
N LEU A 132 2.67 -9.26 12.77
CA LEU A 132 3.08 -10.04 11.60
C LEU A 132 2.77 -11.53 11.78
N SER A 133 3.22 -12.13 12.88
CA SER A 133 2.86 -13.51 13.25
C SER A 133 1.36 -13.73 13.28
N THR A 134 0.58 -12.79 13.83
CA THR A 134 -0.89 -12.89 13.86
C THR A 134 -1.47 -12.94 12.46
N MET A 135 -1.07 -12.01 11.59
CA MET A 135 -1.54 -11.96 10.20
C MET A 135 -1.12 -13.20 9.41
N LYS A 136 0.15 -13.62 9.53
CA LYS A 136 0.70 -14.79 8.83
C LYS A 136 0.01 -16.07 9.25
N ASN A 137 -0.17 -16.29 10.56
CA ASN A 137 -0.84 -17.48 11.08
C ASN A 137 -2.31 -17.52 10.64
N PHE A 138 -3.01 -16.38 10.66
CA PHE A 138 -4.38 -16.30 10.18
C PHE A 138 -4.48 -16.68 8.69
N ALA A 139 -3.58 -16.17 7.85
CA ALA A 139 -3.53 -16.49 6.42
C ALA A 139 -3.25 -17.97 6.16
N LEU A 140 -2.30 -18.58 6.88
CA LEU A 140 -1.95 -20.00 6.76
C LEU A 140 -3.08 -20.95 7.20
N GLN A 141 -3.98 -20.49 8.06
CA GLN A 141 -5.14 -21.26 8.51
C GLN A 141 -6.31 -21.20 7.52
N GLN A 142 -6.30 -20.29 6.55
CA GLN A 142 -7.35 -20.21 5.53
C GLN A 142 -7.17 -21.31 4.49
N PRO A 143 -8.27 -21.91 3.98
CA PRO A 143 -8.19 -22.81 2.83
C PRO A 143 -7.52 -22.10 1.65
N SER A 144 -6.48 -22.70 1.07
CA SER A 144 -5.57 -22.00 0.15
C SER A 144 -6.22 -21.47 -1.13
N GLU A 145 -7.40 -21.97 -1.50
CA GLU A 145 -8.07 -21.64 -2.77
C GLU A 145 -9.26 -20.67 -2.64
N ASP A 146 -9.80 -20.43 -1.44
CA ASP A 146 -11.16 -19.85 -1.32
C ASP A 146 -11.21 -18.34 -0.99
N TRP A 147 -10.07 -17.68 -0.76
CA TRP A 147 -10.05 -16.27 -0.35
C TRP A 147 -9.30 -15.36 -1.33
N MET A 148 -9.84 -14.16 -1.49
CA MET A 148 -9.26 -13.07 -2.31
C MET A 148 -8.54 -12.02 -1.48
N ILE A 149 -9.11 -11.66 -0.32
CA ILE A 149 -8.57 -10.64 0.60
C ILE A 149 -8.77 -11.12 2.04
N LEU A 150 -7.78 -10.88 2.90
CA LEU A 150 -7.93 -10.97 4.35
C LEU A 150 -7.80 -9.57 4.97
N GLU A 151 -8.69 -9.23 5.88
CA GLU A 151 -8.78 -7.89 6.44
C GLU A 151 -8.36 -7.86 7.91
N PHE A 152 -7.44 -6.93 8.23
CA PHE A 152 -6.91 -6.74 9.59
C PHE A 152 -7.18 -5.32 10.14
N SER A 153 -7.93 -4.51 9.39
CA SER A 153 -8.43 -3.20 9.81
C SER A 153 -9.83 -2.98 9.27
N GLN A 154 -10.66 -2.32 10.08
CA GLN A 154 -12.02 -1.90 9.71
C GLN A 154 -12.04 -0.56 8.95
N LEU A 155 -10.90 0.12 8.86
CA LEU A 155 -10.80 1.44 8.25
C LEU A 155 -10.27 1.35 6.82
N GLY A 156 -11.13 1.66 5.85
CA GLY A 156 -10.79 1.83 4.44
C GLY A 156 -9.94 0.69 3.88
N PHE A 157 -8.92 1.02 3.09
CA PHE A 157 -8.06 0.07 2.38
C PHE A 157 -6.86 -0.40 3.23
N ILE A 158 -6.71 0.10 4.45
CA ILE A 158 -5.61 -0.26 5.33
C ILE A 158 -5.78 -1.70 5.80
N GLY A 159 -4.66 -2.40 6.02
CA GLY A 159 -4.64 -3.75 6.60
C GLY A 159 -5.28 -4.80 5.70
N LYS A 160 -5.31 -4.55 4.38
CA LYS A 160 -5.79 -5.52 3.38
C LYS A 160 -4.63 -6.38 2.94
N MET A 161 -4.76 -7.68 3.16
CA MET A 161 -3.80 -8.69 2.73
C MET A 161 -4.29 -9.40 1.47
N PHE A 162 -3.38 -9.58 0.52
CA PHE A 162 -3.59 -10.25 -0.75
C PHE A 162 -2.53 -11.33 -0.93
N LYS A 163 -2.83 -12.37 -1.71
CA LYS A 163 -1.77 -13.21 -2.28
C LYS A 163 -1.03 -12.40 -3.33
N SER A 164 0.30 -12.41 -3.31
CA SER A 164 1.09 -11.62 -4.26
C SER A 164 0.82 -12.03 -5.72
N LEU A 165 0.52 -13.30 -5.97
CA LEU A 165 0.14 -13.83 -7.28
C LEU A 165 -1.14 -13.19 -7.84
N ASP A 166 -2.05 -12.76 -6.98
CA ASP A 166 -3.33 -12.15 -7.38
C ASP A 166 -3.22 -10.64 -7.58
N LEU A 167 -2.08 -10.00 -7.22
CA LEU A 167 -1.92 -8.55 -7.33
C LEU A 167 -2.06 -8.03 -8.75
N SER A 168 -1.67 -8.80 -9.78
CA SER A 168 -1.83 -8.36 -11.17
C SER A 168 -3.29 -8.10 -11.51
N LEU A 169 -4.19 -8.99 -11.09
CA LEU A 169 -5.63 -8.83 -11.29
C LEU A 169 -6.15 -7.57 -10.58
N ILE A 170 -5.73 -7.36 -9.32
CA ILE A 170 -6.14 -6.20 -8.53
C ILE A 170 -5.65 -4.90 -9.19
N VAL A 171 -4.38 -4.86 -9.57
CA VAL A 171 -3.75 -3.70 -10.23
C VAL A 171 -4.43 -3.41 -11.55
N GLU A 172 -4.63 -4.40 -12.43
CA GLU A 172 -5.28 -4.21 -13.71
C GLU A 172 -6.68 -3.63 -13.57
N PHE A 173 -7.48 -4.16 -12.62
CA PHE A 173 -8.81 -3.63 -12.35
C PHE A 173 -8.78 -2.18 -11.86
N ILE A 174 -7.89 -1.84 -10.92
CA ILE A 174 -7.76 -0.47 -10.44
C ILE A 174 -7.30 0.45 -11.59
N LEU A 175 -6.35 0.03 -12.41
CA LEU A 175 -5.87 0.80 -13.57
C LEU A 175 -6.93 1.00 -14.65
N MET A 176 -7.94 0.14 -14.76
CA MET A 176 -9.07 0.38 -15.66
C MET A 176 -9.97 1.51 -15.18
N PHE A 177 -10.14 1.66 -13.86
CA PHE A 177 -11.16 2.54 -13.25
C PHE A 177 -10.60 3.60 -12.30
N TYR A 178 -9.28 3.85 -12.32
CA TYR A 178 -8.61 4.72 -11.33
C TYR A 178 -9.14 6.16 -11.30
N ARG A 179 -9.77 6.63 -12.38
CA ARG A 179 -10.40 7.97 -12.45
C ARG A 179 -11.82 7.97 -11.89
N ASP A 180 -12.49 6.84 -11.95
CA ASP A 180 -13.94 6.75 -11.82
C ASP A 180 -14.38 6.65 -10.35
N LYS A 181 -13.62 5.93 -9.52
CA LYS A 181 -13.98 5.68 -8.11
C LYS A 181 -12.74 5.70 -7.20
N PRO A 182 -12.90 6.03 -5.90
CA PRO A 182 -11.84 5.84 -4.92
C PRO A 182 -11.52 4.35 -4.72
N ILE A 183 -10.33 4.06 -4.19
CA ILE A 183 -9.78 2.70 -4.10
C ILE A 183 -10.69 1.73 -3.35
N ASP A 184 -11.28 2.15 -2.23
CA ASP A 184 -12.16 1.31 -1.40
C ASP A 184 -13.35 0.79 -2.21
N TRP A 185 -13.97 1.66 -3.01
CA TRP A 185 -15.13 1.30 -3.81
C TRP A 185 -14.73 0.40 -4.98
N LEU A 186 -13.54 0.59 -5.55
CA LEU A 186 -13.01 -0.33 -6.56
C LEU A 186 -12.77 -1.72 -5.96
N LEU A 187 -12.29 -1.79 -4.71
CA LEU A 187 -12.14 -3.04 -3.98
C LEU A 187 -13.49 -3.75 -3.75
N ASP A 188 -14.50 -3.00 -3.31
CA ASP A 188 -15.85 -3.53 -3.12
C ASP A 188 -16.42 -4.08 -4.42
N HIS A 189 -16.19 -3.38 -5.54
CA HIS A 189 -16.66 -3.84 -6.85
C HIS A 189 -15.97 -5.12 -7.32
N ILE A 190 -14.65 -5.25 -7.15
CA ILE A 190 -13.97 -6.49 -7.54
C ILE A 190 -14.42 -7.67 -6.67
N LEU A 191 -14.60 -7.46 -5.36
CA LEU A 191 -15.15 -8.47 -4.46
C LEU A 191 -16.58 -8.87 -4.82
N TRP A 192 -17.42 -7.88 -5.14
CA TRP A 192 -18.80 -8.14 -5.59
C TRP A 192 -18.85 -8.98 -6.86
N VAL A 193 -17.93 -8.77 -7.80
CA VAL A 193 -17.89 -9.52 -9.06
C VAL A 193 -17.28 -10.91 -8.90
N LYS A 194 -16.25 -11.06 -8.05
CA LYS A 194 -15.46 -12.29 -7.94
C LYS A 194 -15.96 -13.26 -6.86
N VAL A 195 -16.49 -12.72 -5.77
CA VAL A 195 -16.82 -13.47 -4.55
C VAL A 195 -18.32 -13.52 -4.32
N CYS A 196 -19.01 -12.40 -4.52
CA CYS A 196 -20.47 -12.39 -4.49
C CYS A 196 -21.01 -12.98 -5.80
N ASN A 197 -22.08 -13.76 -5.70
CA ASN A 197 -22.72 -14.38 -6.86
C ASN A 197 -24.03 -13.62 -7.13
N PRO A 198 -24.01 -12.53 -7.93
CA PRO A 198 -25.17 -11.65 -8.08
C PRO A 198 -26.39 -12.31 -8.72
N GLU A 199 -26.23 -13.49 -9.31
CA GLU A 199 -27.29 -14.29 -9.93
C GLU A 199 -27.83 -15.43 -9.04
N LYS A 200 -27.36 -15.55 -7.79
CA LYS A 200 -27.88 -16.49 -6.80
C LYS A 200 -28.61 -15.80 -5.66
#